data_AF-A0A7W6LV52-F1
#
_entry.id   AF-A0A7W6LV52-F1
#
_cell.length_a   1.000
_cell.length_b   1.000
_cell.length_c   1.000
_cell.angle_alpha   90.00
_cell.angle_beta   90.00
_cell.angle_gamma   90.00
#
_symmetry.space_group_name_H-M   'P 1'
#
loop_
_entity.id
_entity.type
_entity.pdbx_description
1 polymer ?
#
loop_
_entity_poly.entity_id
_entity_poly.type
_entity_poly.pdbx_seq_one_letter_code
_entity_poly.pdbx_strand_id
1 'polypeptide(L)'
;MNRYDRKIWGLAACFAALAGYVDALGFLYLGGFFVSFMSGNSTRLAVGLSTHFSDATTAAGLIASFVVGVMLGSLCGRIVQRSRHSALMYLIAAMLVIAALLAIMGANWAAAAAMAMAMGAENALFERDGEV
;
A
#
# COMPACT_ATOMS: atom_id res chain seq x y z
N MET A 1 25.29 14.93 -8.69
CA MET A 1 23.87 15.28 -8.48
C MET A 1 23.07 14.80 -9.68
N ASN A 2 22.53 13.58 -9.62
CA ASN A 2 21.77 13.02 -10.73
C ASN A 2 20.49 13.84 -10.94
N ARG A 3 20.41 14.56 -12.07
CA ARG A 3 19.20 15.25 -12.50
C ARG A 3 18.13 14.21 -12.77
N TYR A 4 17.27 13.95 -11.79
CA TYR A 4 16.03 13.23 -12.01
C TYR A 4 15.28 13.93 -13.14
N ASP A 5 14.91 13.16 -14.15
CA ASP A 5 14.13 13.66 -15.27
C ASP A 5 12.82 14.26 -14.72
N ARG A 6 12.41 15.46 -15.15
CA ARG A 6 11.25 16.18 -14.57
C ARG A 6 9.98 15.33 -14.55
N LYS A 7 9.90 14.36 -15.45
CA LYS A 7 8.80 13.39 -15.57
C LYS A 7 8.70 12.45 -14.35
N ILE A 8 9.83 12.05 -13.76
CA ILE A 8 9.84 11.15 -12.59
C ILE A 8 9.32 11.89 -11.35
N TRP A 9 9.64 13.18 -11.20
CA TRP A 9 9.09 14.01 -10.14
C TRP A 9 7.57 14.15 -10.23
N GLY A 10 7.03 14.35 -11.43
CA GLY A 10 5.59 14.40 -11.66
C GLY A 10 4.90 13.09 -11.27
N LEU A 11 5.47 11.95 -11.66
CA LEU A 11 4.96 10.64 -11.27
C LEU A 11 5.02 10.43 -9.75
N ALA A 12 6.16 10.72 -9.12
CA ALA A 12 6.31 10.61 -7.68
C ALA A 12 5.28 11.46 -6.91
N ALA A 13 5.01 12.69 -7.38
CA ALA A 13 3.98 13.54 -6.79
C ALA A 13 2.57 12.96 -6.94
N CYS A 14 2.24 12.39 -8.11
CA CYS A 14 0.96 11.72 -8.33
C CYS A 14 0.77 10.49 -7.43
N PHE A 15 1.80 9.65 -7.31
CA PHE A 15 1.79 8.47 -6.44
C PHE A 15 1.70 8.85 -4.96
N ALA A 16 2.46 9.86 -4.51
CA ALA A 16 2.32 10.39 -3.16
C ALA A 16 0.91 10.93 -2.87
N ALA A 17 0.29 11.62 -3.82
CA ALA A 17 -1.09 12.09 -3.68
C ALA A 17 -2.09 10.92 -3.63
N LEU A 18 -1.88 9.88 -4.45
CA LEU A 18 -2.70 8.67 -4.45
C LEU A 18 -2.57 7.91 -3.13
N ALA A 19 -1.36 7.73 -2.61
CA ALA A 19 -1.11 7.11 -1.32
C ALA A 19 -1.79 7.87 -0.18
N GLY A 20 -1.70 9.21 -0.18
CA GLY A 20 -2.40 10.05 0.80
C GLY A 20 -3.93 9.94 0.71
N TYR A 21 -4.48 9.85 -0.50
CA TYR A 21 -5.91 9.66 -0.71
C TYR A 21 -6.39 8.29 -0.19
N VAL A 22 -5.67 7.22 -0.51
CA VAL A 22 -5.99 5.85 -0.02
C VAL A 22 -5.87 5.77 1.50
N ASP A 23 -4.90 6.47 2.10
CA ASP A 23 -4.78 6.58 3.55
C ASP A 23 -5.96 7.32 4.19
N ALA A 24 -6.45 8.40 3.57
CA ALA A 24 -7.62 9.11 4.06
C ALA A 24 -8.88 8.21 4.02
N LEU A 25 -9.05 7.42 2.96
CA LEU A 25 -10.12 6.42 2.88
C LEU A 25 -9.96 5.37 3.98
N GLY A 26 -8.76 4.76 4.09
CA GLY A 26 -8.46 3.78 5.14
C GLY A 26 -8.77 4.30 6.53
N PHE A 27 -8.35 5.52 6.83
CA PHE A 27 -8.58 6.16 8.12
C PHE A 27 -10.07 6.33 8.42
N LEU A 28 -10.85 6.80 7.44
CA LEU A 28 -12.29 7.01 7.58
C LEU A 28 -13.05 5.67 7.74
N TYR A 29 -12.69 4.65 6.98
CA TYR A 29 -13.39 3.36 6.98
C TYR A 29 -12.98 2.42 8.12
N LEU A 30 -11.74 2.52 8.61
CA LEU A 30 -11.20 1.65 9.67
C LEU A 30 -11.24 2.29 11.06
N GLY A 31 -11.77 3.50 11.20
CA GLY A 31 -11.84 4.17 12.51
C GLY A 31 -10.49 4.62 13.04
N GLY A 32 -9.56 5.00 12.14
CA GLY A 32 -8.30 5.65 12.51
C GLY A 32 -7.01 4.91 12.13
N PHE A 33 -7.10 3.83 11.36
CA PHE A 33 -5.93 3.11 10.84
C PHE A 33 -5.54 3.58 9.44
N PHE A 34 -4.25 3.50 9.13
CA PHE A 34 -3.72 3.88 7.82
C PHE A 34 -3.43 2.64 6.99
N VAL A 35 -3.36 2.78 5.68
CA VAL A 35 -3.20 1.68 4.73
C VAL A 35 -1.81 1.71 4.07
N SER A 36 -1.18 2.88 4.05
CA SER A 36 0.16 3.18 3.55
C SER A 36 1.11 3.60 4.70
N PHE A 37 0.62 4.36 5.70
CA PHE A 37 1.45 4.82 6.82
C PHE A 37 1.73 3.77 7.92
N MET A 38 2.55 2.76 7.60
CA MET A 38 2.80 1.61 8.47
C MET A 38 3.51 1.92 9.79
N SER A 39 4.27 3.03 9.88
CA SER A 39 4.86 3.48 11.15
C SER A 39 3.77 3.81 12.17
N GLY A 40 2.65 4.41 11.74
CA GLY A 40 1.52 4.71 12.62
C GLY A 40 0.80 3.45 13.09
N ASN A 41 0.59 2.49 12.18
CA ASN A 41 -0.03 1.20 12.52
C ASN A 41 0.82 0.38 13.49
N SER A 42 2.14 0.44 13.37
CA SER A 42 3.05 -0.26 14.30
C SER A 42 2.94 0.29 15.72
N THR A 43 2.80 1.61 15.88
CA THR A 43 2.49 2.23 17.18
C THR A 43 1.12 1.80 17.70
N ARG A 44 0.09 1.79 16.84
CA ARG A 44 -1.24 1.30 17.23
C ARG A 44 -1.26 -0.18 17.59
N LEU A 45 -0.44 -1.00 16.94
CA LEU A 45 -0.24 -2.40 17.28
C LEU A 45 0.34 -2.51 18.70
N ALA A 46 1.43 -1.80 18.98
CA ALA A 46 2.08 -1.82 20.30
C ALA A 46 1.13 -1.35 21.42
N VAL A 47 0.40 -0.24 21.19
CA VAL A 47 -0.59 0.26 22.13
C VAL A 47 -1.76 -0.73 22.28
N GLY A 48 -2.31 -1.22 21.17
CA GLY A 48 -3.44 -2.16 21.17
C GLY A 48 -3.13 -3.48 21.89
N LEU A 49 -1.88 -3.96 21.84
CA LEU A 49 -1.46 -5.12 22.62
C LEU A 49 -1.59 -4.91 24.13
N SER A 50 -1.53 -3.66 24.60
CA SER A 50 -1.66 -3.29 26.01
C SER A 50 -3.08 -2.85 26.42
N THR A 51 -3.87 -2.30 25.49
CA THR A 51 -5.19 -1.71 25.79
C THR A 51 -6.34 -2.48 25.16
N HIS A 52 -6.33 -2.61 23.83
CA HIS A 52 -7.42 -3.17 23.03
C HIS A 52 -6.91 -4.14 21.98
N PHE A 53 -7.02 -5.45 22.26
CA PHE A 53 -6.48 -6.49 21.38
C PHE A 53 -7.09 -6.48 19.97
N SER A 54 -8.35 -6.03 19.82
CA SER A 54 -8.98 -5.85 18.50
C SER A 54 -8.21 -4.87 17.61
N ASP A 55 -7.73 -3.77 18.17
CA ASP A 55 -6.96 -2.76 17.45
C ASP A 55 -5.58 -3.31 17.05
N ALA A 56 -4.99 -4.14 17.91
CA ALA A 56 -3.76 -4.87 17.61
C ALA A 56 -3.96 -5.81 16.42
N THR A 57 -5.03 -6.61 16.40
CA THR A 57 -5.29 -7.53 15.28
C THR A 57 -5.53 -6.79 13.96
N THR A 58 -6.18 -5.63 14.01
CA THR A 58 -6.40 -4.77 12.84
C THR A 58 -5.08 -4.20 12.33
N ALA A 59 -4.25 -3.62 13.21
CA ALA A 59 -2.93 -3.12 12.82
C ALA A 59 -2.05 -4.22 12.23
N ALA A 60 -1.99 -5.39 12.88
CA ALA A 60 -1.20 -6.53 12.43
C ALA A 60 -1.67 -7.04 11.06
N GLY A 61 -2.99 -7.12 10.84
CA GLY A 61 -3.56 -7.55 9.56
C GLY A 61 -3.26 -6.58 8.40
N LEU A 62 -3.28 -5.27 8.67
CA LEU A 62 -2.91 -4.26 7.67
C LEU A 62 -1.41 -4.33 7.35
N ILE A 63 -0.56 -4.46 8.37
CA ILE A 63 0.89 -4.63 8.18
C ILE A 63 1.20 -5.89 7.37
N ALA A 64 0.57 -7.02 7.72
CA ALA A 64 0.75 -8.27 6.98
C ALA A 64 0.32 -8.14 5.52
N SER A 65 -0.84 -7.53 5.27
CA SER A 65 -1.34 -7.26 3.91
C SER A 65 -0.38 -6.38 3.13
N PHE A 66 0.14 -5.32 3.76
CA PHE A 66 1.14 -4.46 3.13
C PHE A 66 2.41 -5.21 2.73
N VAL A 67 2.94 -6.05 3.63
CA VAL A 67 4.13 -6.87 3.35
C VAL A 67 3.88 -7.83 2.19
N VAL A 68 2.70 -8.46 2.12
CA VAL A 68 2.30 -9.29 0.96
C VAL A 68 2.30 -8.46 -0.32
N GLY A 69 1.77 -7.23 -0.26
CA GLY A 69 1.82 -6.27 -1.37
C GLY A 69 3.23 -5.99 -1.87
N VAL A 70 4.17 -5.71 -0.95
CA VAL A 70 5.59 -5.50 -1.27
C VAL A 70 6.17 -6.73 -1.96
N MET A 71 5.94 -7.93 -1.42
CA MET A 71 6.43 -9.18 -2.01
C MET A 71 5.89 -9.39 -3.43
N LEU A 72 4.59 -9.15 -3.65
CA LEU A 72 3.96 -9.26 -4.96
C LEU A 72 4.50 -8.22 -5.95
N GLY A 73 4.69 -6.98 -5.51
CA GLY A 73 5.31 -5.91 -6.31
C GLY A 73 6.72 -6.28 -6.73
N SER A 74 7.59 -6.63 -5.78
CA SER A 74 8.97 -7.02 -6.09
C SER A 74 9.05 -8.27 -6.97
N LEU A 75 8.19 -9.27 -6.76
CA LEU A 75 8.13 -10.47 -7.61
C LEU A 75 7.68 -10.13 -9.04
N CYS A 76 6.60 -9.35 -9.18
CA CYS A 76 6.09 -8.89 -10.47
C CYS A 76 7.16 -8.12 -11.25
N GLY A 77 7.86 -7.21 -10.58
CA GLY A 77 8.94 -6.44 -11.18
C GLY A 77 10.17 -7.25 -11.56
N ARG A 78 10.42 -8.39 -10.90
CA ARG A 78 11.49 -9.34 -11.26
C ARG A 78 11.11 -10.23 -12.43
N ILE A 79 9.84 -10.64 -12.53
CA ILE A 79 9.34 -11.47 -13.64
C ILE A 79 9.25 -10.64 -14.92
N VAL A 80 8.75 -9.41 -14.85
CA VAL A 80 8.51 -8.54 -16.01
C VAL A 80 9.61 -7.47 -16.10
N GLN A 81 10.85 -7.88 -16.36
CA GLN A 81 12.01 -6.96 -16.35
C GLN A 81 11.91 -5.87 -17.43
N ARG A 82 11.50 -6.24 -18.66
CA ARG A 82 11.47 -5.32 -19.81
C ARG A 82 10.42 -4.21 -19.68
N SER A 83 9.35 -4.46 -18.92
CA SER A 83 8.22 -3.53 -18.75
C SER A 83 7.82 -3.41 -17.28
N ARG A 84 8.79 -3.45 -16.36
CA ARG A 84 8.59 -3.49 -14.90
C ARG A 84 7.62 -2.41 -14.42
N HIS A 85 7.85 -1.16 -14.83
CA HIS A 85 7.03 -0.03 -14.37
C HIS A 85 5.57 -0.16 -14.81
N SER A 86 5.33 -0.57 -16.06
CA SER A 86 3.97 -0.81 -16.57
C SER A 86 3.30 -1.97 -15.84
N ALA A 87 4.02 -3.07 -15.61
CA ALA A 87 3.49 -4.23 -14.89
C ALA A 87 3.08 -3.88 -13.45
N LEU A 88 3.91 -3.11 -12.74
CA LEU A 88 3.59 -2.61 -11.41
C LEU A 88 2.38 -1.67 -11.41
N MET A 89 2.28 -0.76 -12.38
CA MET A 89 1.10 0.12 -12.51
C MET A 89 -0.18 -0.68 -12.72
N TYR A 90 -0.16 -1.71 -13.56
CA TYR A 90 -1.32 -2.60 -13.75
C TYR A 90 -1.65 -3.38 -12.48
N LEU A 91 -0.64 -3.87 -11.75
CA LEU A 91 -0.84 -4.58 -10.49
C LEU A 91 -1.52 -3.68 -9.45
N ILE A 92 -0.99 -2.47 -9.22
CA ILE A 92 -1.53 -1.49 -8.27
C ILE A 92 -2.98 -1.13 -8.67
N ALA A 93 -3.20 -0.82 -9.96
CA ALA A 93 -4.53 -0.50 -10.46
C ALA A 93 -5.52 -1.65 -10.26
N ALA A 94 -5.12 -2.89 -10.55
CA ALA A 94 -5.96 -4.07 -10.34
C ALA A 94 -6.31 -4.26 -8.85
N MET A 95 -5.35 -4.09 -7.94
CA MET A 95 -5.61 -4.21 -6.51
C MET A 95 -6.56 -3.12 -5.99
N LEU A 96 -6.44 -1.88 -6.48
CA LEU A 96 -7.36 -0.79 -6.13
C LEU A 96 -8.77 -1.00 -6.70
N VAL A 97 -8.90 -1.55 -7.91
CA VAL A 97 -10.20 -1.95 -8.47
C VAL A 97 -10.83 -3.05 -7.62
N ILE A 98 -10.06 -4.07 -7.24
CA ILE A 98 -10.54 -5.13 -6.33
C ILE A 98 -10.98 -4.55 -5.00
N ALA A 99 -10.22 -3.62 -4.42
CA ALA A 99 -10.58 -2.94 -3.19
C ALA A 99 -11.91 -2.18 -3.31
N ALA A 100 -12.10 -1.44 -4.41
CA ALA A 100 -13.35 -0.72 -4.67
C ALA A 100 -14.54 -1.68 -4.81
N LEU A 101 -14.39 -2.79 -5.53
CA LEU A 101 -15.44 -3.80 -5.66
C LEU A 101 -15.79 -4.43 -4.32
N LEU A 102 -14.79 -4.77 -3.50
CA LEU A 102 -14.99 -5.31 -2.15
C LEU A 102 -15.72 -4.32 -1.24
N ALA A 103 -15.39 -3.03 -1.33
CA ALA A 103 -16.07 -1.97 -0.59
C ALA A 103 -17.54 -1.84 -0.99
N ILE A 104 -17.86 -1.91 -2.29
CA ILE A 104 -19.24 -1.90 -2.81
C ILE A 104 -20.03 -3.11 -2.28
N MET A 105 -19.38 -4.26 -2.13
CA MET A 105 -19.99 -5.48 -1.56
C MET A 105 -20.11 -5.43 -0.01
N GLY A 106 -19.69 -4.35 0.64
CA GLY A 106 -19.73 -4.20 2.10
C GLY A 106 -18.60 -4.91 2.85
N ALA A 107 -17.63 -5.50 2.14
CA ALA A 107 -16.49 -6.20 2.72
C ALA A 107 -15.35 -5.23 3.10
N ASN A 108 -15.63 -4.30 4.01
CA ASN A 108 -14.74 -3.17 4.35
C ASN A 108 -13.32 -3.59 4.76
N TRP A 109 -13.20 -4.67 5.55
CA TRP A 109 -11.90 -5.20 5.96
C TRP A 109 -11.10 -5.76 4.78
N ALA A 110 -11.76 -6.51 3.89
CA ALA A 110 -11.12 -7.06 2.71
C ALA A 110 -10.72 -5.95 1.72
N ALA A 111 -11.55 -4.91 1.59
CA ALA A 111 -11.22 -3.71 0.83
C ALA A 111 -9.97 -3.02 1.39
N ALA A 112 -9.90 -2.83 2.70
CA ALA A 112 -8.73 -2.26 3.37
C ALA A 112 -7.46 -3.11 3.18
N ALA A 113 -7.57 -4.43 3.30
CA ALA A 113 -6.45 -5.34 3.04
C ALA A 113 -5.97 -5.24 1.57
N ALA A 114 -6.89 -5.16 0.61
CA ALA A 114 -6.56 -4.98 -0.80
C ALA A 114 -5.90 -3.62 -1.08
N MET A 115 -6.39 -2.54 -0.44
CA MET A 115 -5.71 -1.24 -0.52
C MET A 115 -4.31 -1.30 0.11
N ALA A 116 -4.13 -1.99 1.24
CA ALA A 116 -2.83 -2.12 1.91
C ALA A 116 -1.83 -2.88 1.05
N MET A 117 -2.29 -3.96 0.40
CA MET A 117 -1.50 -4.68 -0.60
C MET A 117 -1.13 -3.78 -1.78
N ALA A 118 -2.04 -2.94 -2.28
CA ALA A 118 -1.75 -2.01 -3.37
C ALA A 118 -0.66 -0.99 -2.98
N MET A 119 -0.75 -0.40 -1.79
CA MET A 119 0.25 0.52 -1.25
C MET A 119 1.60 -0.18 -1.02
N GLY A 120 1.58 -1.44 -0.56
CA GLY A 120 2.79 -2.25 -0.45
C GLY A 120 3.47 -2.48 -1.80
N ALA A 121 2.69 -2.81 -2.84
CA ALA A 121 3.21 -3.00 -4.19
C ALA A 121 3.75 -1.69 -4.80
N GLU A 122 3.18 -0.54 -4.43
CA GLU A 122 3.64 0.79 -4.84
C GLU A 122 5.08 1.09 -4.38
N ASN A 123 5.50 0.59 -3.20
CA ASN A 123 6.89 0.73 -2.76
C ASN A 123 7.89 0.10 -3.73
N ALA A 124 7.51 -0.97 -4.45
CA ALA A 124 8.36 -1.59 -5.46
C ALA A 124 8.54 -0.72 -6.72
N LEU A 125 7.70 0.29 -6.95
CA LEU A 125 7.82 1.19 -8.10
C LEU A 125 9.05 2.09 -7.98
N PHE A 126 9.42 2.47 -6.76
CA PHE A 126 10.57 3.33 -6.47
C PHE A 126 11.83 2.57 -6.05
N GLU A 127 11.70 1.26 -5.81
CA GLU A 127 12.83 0.35 -5.55
C GLU A 127 13.78 0.34 -6.76
N ARG A 128 15.04 0.75 -6.51
CA ARG A 128 16.11 0.82 -7.53
C ARG A 128 17.11 -0.29 -7.28
N ASP A 129 17.22 -1.23 -8.22
CA ASP A 129 18.33 -2.18 -8.35
C ASP A 129 18.90 -2.77 -7.03
N GLY A 130 18.03 -3.02 -6.03
CA GLY A 130 18.40 -3.65 -4.76
C GLY A 130 18.80 -2.71 -3.62
N GLU A 131 18.76 -1.39 -3.79
CA GLU A 131 18.96 -0.43 -2.69
C GLU A 131 17.63 0.20 -2.27
N VAL A 132 17.36 0.12 -0.95
CA VAL A 132 16.29 0.80 -0.23
C VAL A 132 16.72 2.19 0.20
#